data_AF-A0A8T2IR89-F1
#
_entry.id   AF-A0A8T2IR89-F1
#
_cell.length_a   1.000
_cell.length_b   1.000
_cell.length_c   1.000
_cell.angle_alpha   90.00
_cell.angle_beta   90.00
_cell.angle_gamma   90.00
#
_symmetry.space_group_name_H-M   'P 1'
#
loop_
_entity.id
_entity.type
_entity.pdbx_description
1 polymer ?
#
loop_
_entity_poly.entity_id
_entity_poly.type
_entity_poly.pdbx_seq_one_letter_code
_entity_poly.pdbx_strand_id
1 'polypeptide(L)'
;ILQILEVILNVLVLICIISSYFVLSGFSAGMSSGGFGGGYYPFEGQELQDVRQLDQQFTVMRAPLLYGGLSVSLLVGSLTLGVLAAGSKHLLNLSASWLLMEILFCILASVGYGAAVGVFLHFAIQLNSTDICKKRERLYARNGLTWMNCELAGTDGGAATFGIILIILYAVSAVFAGRAYRQRRYLERNRGQINIKWYSDSWEERSFPVIGI
;
A
#
# COMPACT_ATOMS: atom_id res chain seq x y z
N ILE A 1 -12.13 -11.78 -0.04
CA ILE A 1 -12.07 -11.08 1.26
C ILE A 1 -10.71 -10.41 1.44
N LEU A 2 -9.59 -11.16 1.47
CA LEU A 2 -8.24 -10.58 1.63
C LEU A 2 -7.93 -9.45 0.62
N GLN A 3 -8.14 -9.69 -0.68
CA GLN A 3 -7.95 -8.66 -1.72
C GLN A 3 -8.81 -7.40 -1.52
N ILE A 4 -10.02 -7.52 -0.95
CA ILE A 4 -10.88 -6.37 -0.66
C ILE A 4 -10.30 -5.56 0.50
N LEU A 5 -9.81 -6.24 1.54
CA LEU A 5 -9.12 -5.59 2.66
C LEU A 5 -7.84 -4.89 2.22
N GLU A 6 -7.08 -5.50 1.31
CA GLU A 6 -5.89 -4.89 0.71
C GLU A 6 -6.26 -3.58 -0.02
N VAL A 7 -7.31 -3.58 -0.84
CA VAL A 7 -7.79 -2.35 -1.52
C VAL A 7 -8.21 -1.28 -0.52
N ILE A 8 -8.99 -1.63 0.51
CA ILE A 8 -9.43 -0.69 1.54
C ILE A 8 -8.23 -0.06 2.26
N LEU A 9 -7.24 -0.87 2.64
CA LEU A 9 -6.04 -0.37 3.31
C LEU A 9 -5.17 0.50 2.41
N ASN A 10 -5.03 0.17 1.12
CA ASN A 10 -4.36 1.05 0.15
C ASN A 10 -5.04 2.43 0.10
N VAL A 11 -6.39 2.47 0.10
CA VAL A 11 -7.15 3.72 0.13
C VAL A 11 -6.95 4.48 1.46
N LEU A 12 -6.94 3.79 2.60
CA LEU A 12 -6.68 4.41 3.90
C LEU A 12 -5.27 5.02 3.98
N VAL A 13 -4.25 4.30 3.50
CA VAL A 13 -2.87 4.84 3.41
C VAL A 13 -2.84 6.08 2.52
N LEU A 14 -3.49 6.05 1.37
CA LEU A 14 -3.58 7.18 0.45
C LEU A 14 -4.24 8.40 1.10
N ILE A 15 -5.36 8.20 1.81
CA ILE A 15 -6.05 9.27 2.55
C ILE A 15 -5.15 9.84 3.65
N CYS A 16 -4.41 9.01 4.39
CA CYS A 16 -3.46 9.47 5.39
C CYS A 16 -2.33 10.32 4.78
N ILE A 17 -1.80 9.96 3.61
CA ILE A 17 -0.78 10.74 2.90
C ILE A 17 -1.34 12.10 2.46
N ILE A 18 -2.53 12.11 1.87
CA ILE A 18 -3.20 13.35 1.44
C ILE A 18 -3.50 14.24 2.65
N SER A 19 -4.02 13.67 3.73
CA SER A 19 -4.28 14.41 4.98
C SER A 19 -2.98 14.99 5.55
N SER A 20 -1.89 14.23 5.54
CA SER A 20 -0.57 14.71 5.98
C SER A 20 -0.11 15.91 5.16
N TYR A 21 -0.33 15.93 3.84
CA TYR A 21 -0.01 17.10 3.01
C TYR A 21 -0.75 18.36 3.47
N PHE A 22 -2.06 18.27 3.76
CA PHE A 22 -2.84 19.41 4.25
C PHE A 22 -2.41 19.85 5.65
N VAL A 23 -2.12 18.91 6.56
CA VAL A 23 -1.63 19.23 7.91
C VAL A 23 -0.25 19.89 7.86
N LEU A 24 0.65 19.39 7.01
CA LEU A 24 2.02 19.91 6.90
C LEU A 24 2.07 21.29 6.25
N SER A 25 1.20 21.56 5.29
CA SER A 25 1.17 22.83 4.57
C SER A 25 0.57 23.98 5.40
N GLY A 26 -0.03 23.69 6.56
CA GLY A 26 -0.35 24.69 7.58
C GLY A 26 -1.10 25.92 7.05
N PHE A 27 -0.62 27.10 7.39
CA PHE A 27 -1.21 28.36 6.93
C PHE A 27 -0.82 28.71 5.48
N SER A 28 0.18 28.04 4.91
CA SER A 28 0.54 28.20 3.50
C SER A 28 -0.49 27.62 2.53
N ALA A 29 -1.19 26.53 2.88
CA ALA A 29 -2.27 25.98 2.05
C ALA A 29 -3.62 26.67 2.27
N GLY A 30 -3.95 27.06 3.51
CA GLY A 30 -5.23 27.69 3.85
C GLY A 30 -5.47 29.07 3.22
N MET A 31 -4.40 29.75 2.79
CA MET A 31 -4.48 31.06 2.13
C MET A 31 -4.54 30.97 0.58
N SER A 32 -4.08 29.88 -0.03
CA SER A 32 -4.08 29.69 -1.50
C SER A 32 -5.39 29.09 -2.03
N SER A 33 -6.06 28.27 -1.22
CA SER A 33 -7.43 27.82 -1.47
C SER A 33 -8.32 28.50 -0.44
N GLY A 34 -9.02 29.57 -0.82
CA GLY A 34 -9.82 30.37 0.11
C GLY A 34 -10.60 29.53 1.12
N GLY A 35 -10.11 29.51 2.35
CA GLY A 35 -10.81 29.17 3.59
C GLY A 35 -11.54 27.83 3.66
N PHE A 36 -10.86 26.79 4.14
CA PHE A 36 -11.54 25.83 5.03
C PHE A 36 -11.41 26.36 6.46
N GLY A 37 -12.36 27.23 6.84
CA GLY A 37 -12.49 27.81 8.18
C GLY A 37 -12.21 29.31 8.21
N GLY A 38 -13.25 30.11 8.40
CA GLY A 38 -13.15 31.55 8.70
C GLY A 38 -12.60 31.82 10.11
N GLY A 39 -11.45 31.20 10.43
CA GLY A 39 -10.77 31.32 11.72
C GLY A 39 -9.90 32.57 11.78
N TYR A 40 -9.89 33.21 12.94
CA TYR A 40 -8.97 34.26 13.32
C TYR A 40 -7.51 33.77 13.13
N TYR A 41 -6.76 34.43 12.23
CA TYR A 41 -5.34 34.15 12.02
C TYR A 41 -4.53 35.01 13.00
N PRO A 42 -3.88 34.43 14.03
CA PRO A 42 -3.16 35.20 15.05
C PRO A 42 -1.81 35.77 14.55
N PHE A 43 -1.53 35.68 13.26
CA PHE A 43 -0.28 36.10 12.64
C PHE A 43 -0.53 37.27 11.68
N GLU A 44 0.12 38.40 11.90
CA GLU A 44 0.03 39.59 11.05
C GLU A 44 1.43 40.08 10.63
N GLY A 45 1.51 40.70 9.44
CA GLY A 45 2.73 41.35 8.97
C GLY A 45 3.94 40.41 8.79
N GLN A 46 5.07 40.76 9.41
CA GLN A 46 6.35 40.08 9.25
C GLN A 46 6.36 38.66 9.84
N GLU A 47 5.61 38.43 10.92
CA GLU A 47 5.47 37.09 11.53
C GLU A 47 4.73 36.11 10.60
N LEU A 48 3.75 36.60 9.82
CA LEU A 48 3.06 35.78 8.83
C LEU A 48 3.99 35.38 7.67
N GLN A 49 4.90 36.28 7.26
CA GLN A 49 5.90 35.97 6.24
C GLN A 49 6.89 34.92 6.75
N ASP A 50 7.33 35.02 8.00
CA ASP A 50 8.20 34.04 8.64
C ASP A 50 7.52 32.65 8.75
N VAL A 51 6.26 32.58 9.21
CA VAL A 51 5.48 31.33 9.24
C VAL A 51 5.40 30.70 7.85
N ARG A 52 5.10 31.51 6.83
CA ARG A 52 4.96 31.03 5.45
C ARG A 52 6.28 30.49 4.91
N GLN A 53 7.39 31.17 5.14
CA GLN A 53 8.71 30.69 4.72
C GLN A 53 9.08 29.38 5.43
N LEU A 54 8.82 29.28 6.73
CA LEU A 54 9.08 28.05 7.49
C LEU A 54 8.19 26.89 7.02
N ASP A 55 6.88 27.12 6.80
CA ASP A 55 5.95 26.12 6.29
C ASP A 55 6.35 25.63 4.90
N GLN A 56 6.73 26.54 4.00
CA GLN A 56 7.19 26.19 2.65
C GLN A 56 8.51 25.39 2.69
N GLN A 57 9.49 25.82 3.49
CA GLN A 57 10.75 25.08 3.64
C GLN A 57 10.51 23.67 4.19
N PHE A 58 9.66 23.54 5.22
CA PHE A 58 9.32 22.24 5.80
C PHE A 58 8.57 21.35 4.80
N THR A 59 7.66 21.92 4.02
CA THR A 59 6.94 21.21 2.95
C THR A 59 7.89 20.72 1.86
N VAL A 60 8.85 21.54 1.43
CA VAL A 60 9.85 21.14 0.43
C VAL A 60 10.74 20.01 0.94
N MET A 61 11.13 20.03 2.22
CA MET A 61 11.91 18.93 2.81
C MET A 61 11.12 17.61 2.91
N ARG A 62 9.80 17.69 3.15
CA ARG A 62 8.90 16.53 3.22
C ARG A 62 8.35 16.09 1.85
N ALA A 63 8.49 16.92 0.82
CA ALA A 63 7.95 16.68 -0.52
C ALA A 63 8.40 15.34 -1.14
N PRO A 64 9.68 14.93 -1.08
CA PRO A 64 10.11 13.65 -1.65
C PRO A 64 9.36 12.46 -1.02
N LEU A 65 9.07 12.56 0.28
CA LEU A 65 8.37 11.54 1.04
C LEU A 65 6.87 11.49 0.67
N LEU A 66 6.23 12.65 0.53
CA LEU A 66 4.81 12.76 0.19
C LEU A 66 4.54 12.34 -1.25
N TYR A 67 5.31 12.83 -2.23
CA TYR A 67 5.15 12.45 -3.63
C TYR A 67 5.60 11.00 -3.89
N GLY A 68 6.65 10.55 -3.19
CA GLY A 68 7.08 9.15 -3.21
C GLY A 68 5.99 8.23 -2.65
N GLY A 69 5.44 8.53 -1.48
CA GLY A 69 4.34 7.78 -0.89
C GLY A 69 3.10 7.78 -1.78
N LEU A 70 2.70 8.95 -2.31
CA LEU A 70 1.55 9.08 -3.19
C LEU A 70 1.69 8.22 -4.45
N SER A 71 2.84 8.29 -5.12
CA SER A 71 3.09 7.51 -6.35
C SER A 71 3.12 6.01 -6.08
N VAL A 72 3.76 5.57 -5.00
CA VAL A 72 3.79 4.16 -4.59
C VAL A 72 2.39 3.66 -4.25
N SER A 73 1.64 4.39 -3.43
CA SER A 73 0.27 3.99 -3.03
C SER A 73 -0.70 3.96 -4.21
N LEU A 74 -0.60 4.90 -5.16
CA LEU A 74 -1.42 4.89 -6.38
C LEU A 74 -1.05 3.75 -7.31
N LEU A 75 0.23 3.49 -7.52
CA LEU A 75 0.71 2.42 -8.38
C LEU A 75 0.33 1.05 -7.80
N VAL A 76 0.64 0.79 -6.54
CA VAL A 76 0.34 -0.51 -5.93
C VAL A 76 -1.17 -0.67 -5.71
N GLY A 77 -1.88 0.40 -5.34
CA GLY A 77 -3.34 0.40 -5.20
C GLY A 77 -4.05 0.11 -6.52
N SER A 78 -3.64 0.73 -7.62
CA SER A 78 -4.20 0.46 -8.95
C SER A 78 -3.92 -0.96 -9.42
N LEU A 79 -2.71 -1.48 -9.19
CA LEU A 79 -2.38 -2.88 -9.47
C LEU A 79 -3.22 -3.85 -8.63
N THR A 80 -3.40 -3.57 -7.33
CA THR A 80 -4.22 -4.40 -6.43
C THR A 80 -5.68 -4.44 -6.89
N LEU A 81 -6.22 -3.29 -7.31
CA LEU A 81 -7.57 -3.21 -7.87
C LEU A 81 -7.67 -4.01 -9.18
N GLY A 82 -6.64 -3.94 -10.03
CA GLY A 82 -6.55 -4.74 -11.26
C GLY A 82 -6.55 -6.24 -10.99
N VAL A 83 -5.77 -6.70 -10.00
CA VAL A 83 -5.74 -8.11 -9.56
C VAL A 83 -7.11 -8.55 -9.03
N LEU A 84 -7.78 -7.72 -8.22
CA LEU A 84 -9.14 -8.00 -7.75
C LEU A 84 -10.14 -8.10 -8.92
N ALA A 85 -10.07 -7.18 -9.88
CA ALA A 85 -10.96 -7.14 -11.04
C ALA A 85 -10.73 -8.30 -12.02
N ALA A 86 -9.50 -8.77 -12.16
CA ALA A 86 -9.18 -9.94 -12.98
C ALA A 86 -9.50 -11.25 -12.25
N GLY A 87 -9.30 -11.30 -10.93
CA GLY A 87 -9.67 -12.43 -10.08
C GLY A 87 -11.18 -12.70 -10.09
N SER A 88 -12.01 -11.64 -10.10
CA SER A 88 -13.48 -11.79 -10.19
C SER A 88 -13.95 -12.44 -11.50
N LYS A 89 -13.24 -12.18 -12.61
CA LYS A 89 -13.51 -12.83 -13.92
C LYS A 89 -13.02 -14.27 -13.97
N HIS A 90 -11.93 -14.59 -13.28
CA HIS A 90 -11.33 -15.93 -13.25
C HIS A 90 -11.87 -16.85 -12.15
N LEU A 91 -12.86 -16.42 -11.36
CA LEU A 91 -13.43 -17.22 -10.25
C LEU A 91 -13.97 -18.59 -10.70
N LEU A 92 -14.50 -18.69 -11.93
CA LEU A 92 -14.99 -19.93 -12.51
C LEU A 92 -13.87 -20.85 -13.03
N ASN A 93 -12.69 -20.32 -13.32
CA ASN A 93 -11.56 -21.09 -13.85
C ASN A 93 -10.22 -20.51 -13.36
N LEU A 94 -9.93 -20.76 -12.07
CA LEU A 94 -8.68 -20.38 -11.41
C LEU A 94 -7.51 -21.19 -12.00
N SER A 95 -6.89 -20.64 -13.05
CA SER A 95 -5.72 -21.25 -13.69
C SER A 95 -4.52 -21.22 -12.73
N ALA A 96 -3.67 -22.24 -12.81
CA ALA A 96 -2.43 -22.30 -12.02
C ALA A 96 -1.50 -21.10 -12.31
N SER A 97 -1.52 -20.57 -13.54
CA SER A 97 -0.77 -19.38 -13.93
C SER A 97 -1.26 -18.11 -13.24
N TRP A 98 -2.57 -17.95 -13.04
CA TRP A 98 -3.13 -16.81 -12.32
C TRP A 98 -2.68 -16.78 -10.85
N LEU A 99 -2.73 -17.93 -10.18
CA LEU A 99 -2.26 -18.09 -8.80
C LEU A 99 -0.77 -17.74 -8.65
N LEU A 100 0.07 -18.06 -9.64
CA LEU A 100 1.49 -17.67 -9.62
C LEU A 100 1.67 -16.15 -9.73
N MET A 101 0.90 -15.50 -10.60
CA MET A 101 0.94 -14.04 -10.74
C MET A 101 0.51 -13.34 -9.46
N GLU A 102 -0.53 -13.86 -8.78
CA GLU A 102 -1.00 -13.35 -7.50
C GLU A 102 0.07 -13.50 -6.41
N ILE A 103 0.71 -14.65 -6.29
CA ILE A 103 1.80 -14.87 -5.32
C ILE A 103 2.94 -13.87 -5.57
N LEU A 104 3.37 -13.74 -6.83
CA LEU A 104 4.46 -12.84 -7.20
C LEU A 104 4.10 -11.39 -6.86
N PHE A 105 2.88 -10.96 -7.20
CA PHE A 105 2.38 -9.64 -6.88
C PHE A 105 2.36 -9.38 -5.37
N CYS A 106 1.81 -10.28 -4.57
CA CYS A 106 1.74 -10.13 -3.13
C CYS A 106 3.13 -10.04 -2.48
N ILE A 107 4.10 -10.86 -2.93
CA ILE A 107 5.48 -10.78 -2.42
C ILE A 107 6.12 -9.43 -2.77
N LEU A 108 6.01 -9.00 -4.02
CA LEU A 108 6.54 -7.71 -4.47
C LEU A 108 5.89 -6.54 -3.73
N ALA A 109 4.56 -6.58 -3.55
CA ALA A 109 3.82 -5.56 -2.85
C ALA A 109 4.19 -5.51 -1.35
N SER A 110 4.36 -6.66 -0.70
CA SER A 110 4.77 -6.75 0.70
C SER A 110 6.17 -6.17 0.92
N VAL A 111 7.14 -6.55 0.09
CA VAL A 111 8.52 -6.03 0.15
C VAL A 111 8.55 -4.53 -0.20
N GLY A 112 7.81 -4.12 -1.24
CA GLY A 112 7.74 -2.72 -1.67
C GLY A 112 7.15 -1.81 -0.60
N TYR A 113 6.02 -2.19 0.01
CA TYR A 113 5.44 -1.46 1.13
C TYR A 113 6.34 -1.49 2.36
N GLY A 114 7.02 -2.60 2.64
CA GLY A 114 7.99 -2.69 3.74
C GLY A 114 9.13 -1.69 3.59
N ALA A 115 9.74 -1.62 2.41
CA ALA A 115 10.77 -0.64 2.11
C ALA A 115 10.22 0.80 2.17
N ALA A 116 9.05 1.05 1.58
CA ALA A 116 8.44 2.38 1.58
C ALA A 116 8.13 2.89 3.00
N VAL A 117 7.52 2.06 3.85
CA VAL A 117 7.22 2.42 5.25
C VAL A 117 8.50 2.60 6.06
N GLY A 118 9.51 1.75 5.86
CA GLY A 118 10.79 1.88 6.55
C GLY A 118 11.51 3.18 6.20
N VAL A 119 11.58 3.52 4.91
CA VAL A 119 12.14 4.79 4.42
C VAL A 119 11.32 5.97 4.95
N PHE A 120 9.99 5.88 4.90
CA PHE A 120 9.08 6.91 5.41
C PHE A 120 9.36 7.21 6.89
N LEU A 121 9.38 6.20 7.75
CA LEU A 121 9.65 6.38 9.17
C LEU A 121 11.06 6.92 9.44
N HIS A 122 12.07 6.41 8.74
CA HIS A 122 13.45 6.86 8.88
C HIS A 122 13.57 8.37 8.59
N PHE A 123 13.05 8.83 7.46
CA PHE A 123 13.08 10.25 7.11
C PHE A 123 12.17 11.10 7.99
N ALA A 124 10.99 10.60 8.38
CA ALA A 124 10.09 11.33 9.26
C ALA A 124 10.74 11.63 10.63
N ILE A 125 11.43 10.64 11.21
CA ILE A 125 12.17 10.80 12.47
C ILE A 125 13.35 11.76 12.30
N GLN A 126 14.14 11.61 11.21
CA GLN A 126 15.25 12.52 10.95
C GLN A 126 14.79 13.98 10.78
N LEU A 127 13.76 14.22 9.98
CA LEU A 127 13.23 15.56 9.74
C LEU A 127 12.68 16.20 11.02
N ASN A 128 12.05 15.42 11.90
CA ASN A 128 11.57 15.92 13.19
C ASN A 128 12.68 16.38 14.12
N SER A 129 13.88 15.80 14.00
CA SER A 129 15.02 16.17 14.84
C SER A 129 15.70 17.48 14.42
N THR A 130 15.33 18.06 13.28
CA THR A 130 15.98 19.26 12.73
C THR A 130 15.61 20.55 13.46
N ASP A 131 16.53 21.52 13.45
CA ASP A 131 16.32 22.83 14.07
C ASP A 131 15.17 23.63 13.42
N ILE A 132 14.90 23.37 12.14
CA ILE A 132 13.77 23.97 11.41
C ILE A 132 12.45 23.55 12.05
N CYS A 133 12.31 22.27 12.42
CA CYS A 133 11.12 21.79 13.11
C CYS A 133 10.95 22.51 14.46
N LYS A 134 12.00 22.53 15.29
CA LYS A 134 11.95 23.15 16.63
C LYS A 134 11.64 24.64 16.57
N LYS A 135 12.12 25.34 15.54
CA LYS A 135 11.81 26.76 15.32
C LYS A 135 10.33 26.95 14.98
N ARG A 136 9.77 26.07 14.15
CA ARG A 136 8.33 26.05 13.80
C ARG A 136 7.49 25.78 15.05
N GLU A 137 7.77 24.71 15.78
CA GLU A 137 7.05 24.36 17.03
C GLU A 137 7.01 25.52 18.03
N ARG A 138 8.15 26.17 18.30
CA ARG A 138 8.21 27.32 19.22
C ARG A 138 7.36 28.50 18.74
N LEU A 139 7.33 28.75 17.44
CA LEU A 139 6.61 29.87 16.86
C LEU A 139 5.08 29.63 16.85
N TYR A 140 4.64 28.39 16.61
CA TYR A 140 3.25 27.98 16.76
C TYR A 140 2.81 27.95 18.24
N ALA A 141 3.65 27.42 19.14
CA ALA A 141 3.37 27.33 20.57
C ALA A 141 3.24 28.72 21.24
N ARG A 142 4.00 29.72 20.78
CA ARG A 142 3.87 31.12 21.27
C ARG A 142 2.48 31.70 21.05
N ASN A 143 1.78 31.25 20.00
CA ASN A 143 0.43 31.70 19.67
C ASN A 143 -0.66 30.70 20.11
N GLY A 144 -0.33 29.82 21.06
CA GLY A 144 -1.26 28.86 21.67
C GLY A 144 -1.61 27.65 20.79
N LEU A 145 -0.91 27.46 19.67
CA LEU A 145 -1.16 26.37 18.72
C LEU A 145 -0.24 25.18 19.03
N THR A 146 -0.70 24.25 19.88
CA THR A 146 0.10 23.11 20.37
C THR A 146 -0.03 21.83 19.54
N TRP A 147 -0.76 21.88 18.42
CA TRP A 147 -0.91 20.74 17.51
C TRP A 147 0.29 20.52 16.59
N MET A 148 1.19 21.51 16.50
CA MET A 148 2.35 21.48 15.61
C MET A 148 3.63 21.12 16.37
N ASN A 149 3.76 19.86 16.76
CA ASN A 149 4.90 19.37 17.54
C ASN A 149 5.95 18.71 16.65
N CYS A 150 7.19 18.66 17.14
CA CYS A 150 8.28 17.90 16.49
C CYS A 150 8.25 16.40 16.80
N GLU A 151 7.06 15.87 17.10
CA GLU A 151 6.80 14.44 17.21
C GLU A 151 6.08 13.93 15.96
N LEU A 152 6.03 12.61 15.79
CA LEU A 152 5.48 12.01 14.58
C LEU A 152 4.00 12.42 14.45
N ALA A 153 3.62 13.06 13.34
CA ALA A 153 2.25 13.52 13.16
C ALA A 153 1.28 12.33 13.20
N GLY A 154 0.09 12.51 13.78
CA GLY A 154 -0.90 11.43 13.88
C GLY A 154 -1.28 10.83 12.51
N THR A 155 -1.26 11.66 11.46
CA THR A 155 -1.49 11.23 10.07
C THR A 155 -0.34 10.38 9.52
N ASP A 156 0.91 10.70 9.86
CA ASP A 156 2.11 9.91 9.51
C ASP A 156 2.09 8.56 10.25
N GLY A 157 1.73 8.57 11.55
CA GLY A 157 1.58 7.35 12.35
C GLY A 157 0.45 6.45 11.86
N GLY A 158 -0.67 7.04 11.44
CA GLY A 158 -1.78 6.33 10.81
C GLY A 158 -1.35 5.67 9.49
N ALA A 159 -0.68 6.42 8.61
CA ALA A 159 -0.18 5.89 7.34
C ALA A 159 0.78 4.70 7.55
N ALA A 160 1.71 4.82 8.50
CA ALA A 160 2.63 3.74 8.84
C ALA A 160 1.91 2.50 9.39
N THR A 161 0.93 2.70 10.28
CA THR A 161 0.16 1.60 10.87
C THR A 161 -0.64 0.84 9.81
N PHE A 162 -1.38 1.55 8.96
CA PHE A 162 -2.12 0.92 7.87
C PHE A 162 -1.19 0.25 6.85
N GLY A 163 -0.04 0.85 6.56
CA GLY A 163 1.00 0.24 5.74
C GLY A 163 1.53 -1.08 6.32
N ILE A 164 1.79 -1.15 7.62
CA ILE A 164 2.23 -2.38 8.30
C ILE A 164 1.15 -3.47 8.23
N ILE A 165 -0.11 -3.12 8.48
CA ILE A 165 -1.23 -4.07 8.36
C ILE A 165 -1.33 -4.58 6.92
N LEU A 166 -1.12 -3.71 5.93
CA LEU A 166 -1.15 -4.06 4.51
C LEU A 166 0.00 -5.02 4.13
N ILE A 167 1.21 -4.82 4.66
CA ILE A 167 2.36 -5.73 4.47
C ILE A 167 2.02 -7.13 4.98
N ILE A 168 1.42 -7.22 6.17
CA ILE A 168 1.01 -8.49 6.79
C ILE A 168 -0.06 -9.16 5.93
N LEU A 169 -1.06 -8.40 5.47
CA LEU A 169 -2.12 -8.95 4.62
C LEU A 169 -1.60 -9.49 3.30
N TYR A 170 -0.71 -8.77 2.61
CA TYR A 170 -0.08 -9.31 1.39
C TYR A 170 0.72 -10.59 1.66
N ALA A 171 1.44 -10.66 2.79
CA ALA A 171 2.16 -11.89 3.15
C ALA A 171 1.19 -13.06 3.40
N VAL A 172 0.08 -12.81 4.09
CA VAL A 172 -0.97 -13.80 4.32
C VAL A 172 -1.59 -14.25 2.99
N SER A 173 -1.94 -13.31 2.11
CA SER A 173 -2.47 -13.59 0.77
C SER A 173 -1.52 -14.45 -0.06
N ALA A 174 -0.21 -14.16 -0.03
CA ALA A 174 0.80 -14.97 -0.70
C ALA A 174 0.84 -16.42 -0.18
N VAL A 175 0.70 -16.62 1.14
CA VAL A 175 0.66 -17.97 1.74
C VAL A 175 -0.60 -18.73 1.31
N PHE A 176 -1.77 -18.08 1.33
CA PHE A 176 -3.02 -18.69 0.89
C PHE A 176 -3.00 -19.04 -0.60
N ALA A 177 -2.56 -18.12 -1.46
CA ALA A 177 -2.40 -18.36 -2.88
C ALA A 177 -1.37 -19.47 -3.15
N GLY A 178 -0.27 -19.51 -2.39
CA GLY A 178 0.74 -20.58 -2.46
C GLY A 178 0.18 -21.96 -2.10
N ARG A 179 -0.64 -22.05 -1.05
CA ARG A 179 -1.32 -23.31 -0.69
C ARG A 179 -2.31 -23.75 -1.76
N ALA A 180 -3.12 -22.82 -2.27
CA ALA A 180 -4.07 -23.09 -3.36
C ALA A 180 -3.37 -23.56 -4.64
N TYR A 181 -2.22 -22.94 -4.99
CA TYR A 181 -1.38 -23.35 -6.11
C TYR A 181 -0.88 -24.80 -5.95
N ARG A 182 -0.34 -25.14 -4.77
CA ARG A 182 0.15 -26.51 -4.49
C ARG A 182 -0.97 -27.54 -4.60
N GLN A 183 -2.15 -27.24 -4.07
CA GLN A 183 -3.30 -28.14 -4.13
C GLN A 183 -3.78 -28.34 -5.57
N ARG A 184 -3.87 -27.27 -6.38
CA ARG A 184 -4.19 -27.35 -7.81
C ARG A 184 -3.19 -28.18 -8.59
N ARG A 185 -1.88 -27.93 -8.41
CA ARG A 185 -0.81 -28.70 -9.05
C ARG A 185 -0.85 -30.19 -8.69
N TYR A 186 -1.17 -30.51 -7.45
CA TYR A 186 -1.35 -31.90 -7.02
C TYR A 186 -2.53 -32.56 -7.73
N LEU A 187 -3.69 -31.88 -7.81
CA LEU A 187 -4.86 -32.38 -8.53
C LEU A 187 -4.62 -32.51 -10.04
N GLU A 188 -3.95 -31.56 -10.68
CA GLU A 188 -3.56 -31.64 -12.09
C GLU A 188 -2.64 -32.81 -12.37
N ARG A 189 -1.61 -33.01 -11.52
CA ARG A 189 -0.68 -34.13 -11.63
C ARG A 189 -1.41 -35.47 -11.48
N ASN A 190 -2.28 -35.60 -10.49
CA ASN A 190 -3.04 -36.83 -10.26
C ASN A 190 -4.05 -37.09 -11.39
N ARG A 191 -4.73 -36.06 -11.90
CA ARG A 191 -5.65 -36.20 -13.03
C ARG A 191 -4.91 -36.59 -14.30
N GLY A 192 -3.73 -36.04 -14.54
CA GLY A 192 -2.85 -36.43 -15.65
C GLY A 192 -2.41 -37.90 -15.55
N GLN A 193 -1.99 -38.35 -14.36
CA GLN A 193 -1.64 -39.76 -14.12
C GLN A 193 -2.83 -40.70 -14.30
N ILE A 194 -4.00 -40.34 -13.80
CA ILE A 194 -5.24 -41.12 -13.99
C ILE A 194 -5.56 -41.21 -15.49
N ASN A 195 -5.49 -40.11 -16.24
CA ASN A 195 -5.77 -40.10 -17.68
C ASN A 195 -4.79 -40.96 -18.48
N ILE A 196 -3.49 -40.92 -18.15
CA ILE A 196 -2.46 -41.76 -18.77
C ILE A 196 -2.73 -43.24 -18.46
N LYS A 197 -3.08 -43.57 -17.21
CA LYS A 197 -3.42 -44.93 -16.82
C LYS A 197 -4.65 -45.45 -17.56
N TRP A 198 -5.74 -44.70 -17.60
CA TRP A 198 -6.94 -45.06 -18.37
C TRP A 198 -6.64 -45.25 -19.86
N TYR A 199 -5.81 -44.39 -20.43
CA TYR A 199 -5.39 -44.54 -21.82
C TYR A 199 -4.62 -45.85 -22.01
N SER A 200 -3.60 -46.11 -21.18
CA SER A 200 -2.82 -47.36 -21.19
C SER A 200 -3.69 -48.61 -21.09
N ASP A 201 -4.58 -48.66 -20.08
CA ASP A 201 -5.48 -49.79 -19.85
C ASP A 201 -6.43 -50.01 -21.05
N SER A 202 -6.89 -48.92 -21.69
CA SER A 202 -7.73 -48.97 -22.89
C SER A 202 -7.01 -49.46 -24.16
N TRP A 203 -5.70 -49.24 -24.28
CA TRP A 203 -4.90 -49.80 -25.38
C TRP A 203 -4.64 -51.28 -25.17
N GLU A 204 -4.41 -51.69 -23.93
CA GLU A 204 -4.14 -53.08 -23.58
C GLU A 204 -5.38 -53.96 -23.83
N GLU A 205 -6.58 -53.50 -23.46
CA GLU A 205 -7.85 -54.19 -23.79
C GLU A 205 -8.14 -54.25 -25.30
N ARG A 206 -7.71 -53.25 -26.09
CA ARG A 206 -7.87 -53.27 -27.55
C ARG A 206 -6.85 -54.13 -28.29
N SER A 207 -5.74 -54.47 -27.64
CA SER A 207 -4.63 -55.24 -28.23
C SER A 207 -4.82 -56.76 -28.11
N PHE A 208 -5.82 -57.23 -27.35
CA PHE A 208 -6.21 -58.64 -27.27
C PHE A 208 -7.55 -58.92 -27.96
N PRO A 209 -7.52 -59.12 -29.29
CA PRO A 209 -8.28 -60.20 -29.89
C PRO A 209 -7.27 -61.21 -30.45
N VAL A 210 -6.64 -62.00 -29.58
CA VAL A 210 -6.01 -63.25 -30.05
C VAL A 210 -7.16 -64.19 -30.36
N ILE A 211 -7.41 -64.27 -31.67
CA ILE A 211 -8.21 -65.26 -32.38
C ILE A 211 -7.90 -66.64 -31.78
N GLY A 212 -8.79 -67.12 -30.91
CA GLY A 212 -8.86 -68.52 -30.51
C GLY A 212 -9.82 -69.23 -31.45
N ILE A 213 -9.25 -69.90 -32.46
CA ILE A 213 -9.89 -70.94 -33.26
C ILE A 213 -10.16 -72.15 -32.37
#